data_AF-A0A642KKY3-F1
#
_entry.id   AF-A0A642KKY3-F1
#
_cell.length_a   1.000
_cell.length_b   1.000
_cell.length_c   1.000
_cell.angle_alpha   90.00
_cell.angle_beta   90.00
_cell.angle_gamma   90.00
#
_symmetry.space_group_name_H-M   'P 1'
#
loop_
_entity.id
_entity.type
_entity.pdbx_description
1 polymer ?
#
loop_
_entity_poly.entity_id
_entity_poly.type
_entity_poly.pdbx_seq_one_letter_code
_entity_poly.pdbx_strand_id
1 'polypeptide(L)'
;MDKELTTHQRGVILRGICNAAALRDKNPTISENNTVITCNVPLSIWDLCSISCDAEAFGLKAEFHHEGHAKIVFSSLKSPKESITD
;
A
#
# COMPACT_ATOMS: atom_id res chain seq x y z
N MET A 1 -2.92 21.32 3.67
CA MET A 1 -4.04 20.59 4.31
C MET A 1 -3.96 19.18 3.76
N ASP A 2 -3.28 18.28 4.47
CA ASP A 2 -3.14 16.90 4.05
C ASP A 2 -4.51 16.23 4.16
N LYS A 3 -5.22 16.17 3.04
CA LYS A 3 -6.56 15.58 2.99
C LYS A 3 -6.39 14.07 3.05
N GLU A 4 -6.85 13.47 4.14
CA GLU A 4 -6.89 12.02 4.27
C GLU A 4 -7.71 11.42 3.11
N LEU A 5 -7.15 10.37 2.49
CA LEU A 5 -7.82 9.64 1.41
C LEU A 5 -9.08 8.97 1.96
N THR A 6 -10.21 9.24 1.31
CA THR A 6 -11.45 8.50 1.58
C THR A 6 -11.28 7.02 1.26
N THR A 7 -12.09 6.16 1.87
CA THR A 7 -12.12 4.71 1.58
C THR A 7 -12.25 4.42 0.08
N HIS A 8 -13.05 5.21 -0.64
CA HIS A 8 -13.22 5.05 -2.08
C HIS A 8 -11.94 5.38 -2.85
N GLN A 9 -11.31 6.52 -2.57
CA GLN A 9 -10.05 6.94 -3.21
C GLN A 9 -8.93 5.92 -2.95
N ARG A 10 -8.82 5.46 -1.70
CA ARG A 10 -7.87 4.41 -1.30
C ARG A 10 -8.12 3.12 -2.09
N GLY A 11 -9.39 2.72 -2.22
CA GLY A 11 -9.75 1.57 -3.04
C GLY A 11 -9.34 1.71 -4.50
N VAL A 12 -9.51 2.89 -5.12
CA VAL A 12 -9.10 3.13 -6.52
C VAL A 12 -7.59 2.93 -6.66
N ILE A 13 -6.80 3.49 -5.74
CA ILE A 13 -5.34 3.36 -5.73
C ILE A 13 -4.91 1.89 -5.56
N LEU A 14 -5.43 1.19 -4.56
CA LEU A 14 -5.06 -0.21 -4.30
C LEU A 14 -5.44 -1.13 -5.46
N ARG A 15 -6.55 -0.87 -6.16
CA ARG A 15 -6.91 -1.59 -7.39
C ARG A 15 -5.92 -1.30 -8.53
N GLY A 16 -5.40 -0.09 -8.63
CA GLY A 16 -4.30 0.25 -9.54
C GLY A 16 -3.06 -0.59 -9.25
N ILE A 17 -2.63 -0.64 -7.98
CA ILE A 17 -1.46 -1.43 -7.54
C ILE A 17 -1.67 -2.93 -7.82
N CYS A 18 -2.88 -3.46 -7.57
CA CYS A 18 -3.20 -4.87 -7.88
C CYS A 18 -3.05 -5.22 -9.36
N ASN A 19 -3.36 -4.28 -10.26
CA ASN A 19 -3.25 -4.47 -11.70
C ASN A 19 -1.86 -4.11 -12.26
N ALA A 20 -0.95 -3.60 -11.42
CA ALA A 20 0.40 -3.25 -11.83
C ALA A 20 1.26 -4.50 -12.07
N ALA A 21 2.35 -4.34 -12.82
CA ALA A 21 3.26 -5.43 -13.17
C ALA A 21 3.78 -6.21 -11.94
N ALA A 22 3.98 -5.52 -10.81
CA ALA A 22 4.44 -6.13 -9.56
C ALA A 22 3.47 -7.17 -8.99
N LEU A 23 2.17 -7.10 -9.28
CA LEU A 23 1.17 -8.00 -8.69
C LEU A 23 0.36 -8.81 -9.71
N ARG A 24 0.46 -8.52 -11.01
CA ARG A 24 -0.39 -9.08 -12.07
C ARG A 24 -0.58 -10.60 -12.03
N ASP A 25 0.48 -11.36 -11.77
CA ASP A 25 0.45 -12.84 -11.78
C ASP A 25 0.48 -13.45 -10.35
N LYS A 26 0.20 -12.62 -9.33
CA LYS A 26 0.34 -12.98 -7.90
C LYS A 26 -0.99 -13.09 -7.15
N ASN A 27 -2.09 -13.11 -7.90
CA ASN A 27 -3.48 -13.20 -7.42
C ASN A 27 -3.77 -12.27 -6.22
N PRO A 28 -3.57 -10.95 -6.38
CA PRO A 28 -3.76 -10.02 -5.28
C PRO A 28 -5.25 -9.92 -4.90
N THR A 29 -5.53 -9.85 -3.60
CA THR A 29 -6.87 -9.56 -3.09
C THR A 29 -6.84 -8.35 -2.17
N ILE A 30 -7.90 -7.53 -2.21
CA ILE A 30 -8.03 -6.31 -1.41
C ILE A 30 -9.04 -6.55 -0.30
N SER A 31 -8.73 -6.11 0.92
CA SER A 31 -9.68 -6.13 2.04
C SER A 31 -10.86 -5.19 1.82
N GLU A 32 -12.02 -5.47 2.43
CA GLU A 32 -13.24 -4.65 2.28
C GLU A 32 -13.05 -3.16 2.61
N ASN A 33 -12.22 -2.88 3.62
CA ASN A 33 -11.90 -1.51 4.04
C ASN A 33 -10.82 -0.82 3.17
N ASN A 34 -10.34 -1.47 2.12
CA ASN A 34 -9.28 -0.99 1.21
C ASN A 34 -8.00 -0.59 1.94
N THR A 35 -7.55 -1.35 2.94
CA THR A 35 -6.27 -1.07 3.64
C THR A 35 -5.25 -2.18 3.55
N VAL A 36 -5.62 -3.35 3.00
CA VAL A 36 -4.73 -4.50 2.92
C VAL A 36 -4.78 -5.08 1.51
N ILE A 37 -3.61 -5.41 0.96
CA ILE A 37 -3.45 -6.31 -0.17
C ILE A 37 -2.82 -7.60 0.33
N THR A 38 -3.37 -8.75 -0.04
CA THR A 38 -2.74 -10.06 0.18
C THR A 38 -2.46 -10.74 -1.15
N CYS A 39 -1.33 -11.45 -1.24
CA CYS A 39 -0.98 -12.28 -2.38
C CYS A 39 -0.74 -13.72 -1.90
N ASN A 40 -1.13 -14.71 -2.70
CA ASN A 40 -0.98 -16.13 -2.35
C ASN A 40 0.45 -16.66 -2.53
N VAL A 41 1.37 -15.80 -2.99
CA VAL A 41 2.77 -16.10 -3.22
C VAL A 41 3.66 -15.07 -2.52
N PRO A 42 4.91 -15.42 -2.17
CA PRO A 42 5.89 -14.44 -1.72
C PRO A 42 6.16 -13.36 -2.78
N LEU A 43 6.52 -12.17 -2.32
CA LEU A 43 6.92 -11.05 -3.18
C LEU A 43 8.44 -10.95 -3.23
N SER A 44 8.99 -10.70 -4.41
CA SER A 44 10.41 -10.39 -4.55
C SER A 44 10.71 -9.00 -4.00
N ILE A 45 11.98 -8.72 -3.70
CA ILE A 45 12.40 -7.37 -3.27
C ILE A 45 12.01 -6.28 -4.28
N TRP A 46 12.01 -6.61 -5.58
CA TRP A 46 11.62 -5.69 -6.64
C TRP A 46 10.13 -5.38 -6.61
N ASP A 47 9.29 -6.38 -6.34
CA ASP A 47 7.85 -6.17 -6.17
C ASP A 47 7.58 -5.26 -4.97
N LEU A 48 8.26 -5.49 -3.84
CA LEU A 48 8.13 -4.67 -2.62
C LEU A 48 8.51 -3.21 -2.91
N CYS A 49 9.64 -2.97 -3.57
CA CYS A 49 10.08 -1.63 -3.94
C CYS A 49 9.09 -0.93 -4.87
N SER A 50 8.61 -1.61 -5.92
CA SER A 50 7.62 -1.03 -6.85
C SER A 50 6.33 -0.65 -6.13
N ILE A 51 5.81 -1.53 -5.27
CA ILE A 51 4.58 -1.27 -4.50
C ILE A 51 4.77 -0.10 -3.53
N SER A 52 5.94 0.00 -2.89
CA SER A 52 6.25 1.13 -2.00
C SER A 52 6.26 2.46 -2.75
N CYS A 53 6.91 2.52 -3.92
CA CYS A 53 6.95 3.73 -4.73
C CYS A 53 5.55 4.13 -5.23
N ASP A 54 4.75 3.17 -5.69
CA ASP A 54 3.36 3.43 -6.10
C ASP A 54 2.54 3.98 -4.93
N ALA A 55 2.67 3.39 -3.73
CA ALA A 55 1.97 3.85 -2.54
C ALA A 55 2.35 5.30 -2.19
N GLU A 56 3.64 5.61 -2.16
CA GLU A 56 4.17 6.93 -1.80
C GLU A 56 3.72 8.01 -2.79
N ALA A 57 3.64 7.69 -4.09
CA ALA A 57 3.15 8.60 -5.12
C ALA A 57 1.70 9.07 -4.86
N PHE A 58 0.93 8.30 -4.10
CA PHE A 58 -0.43 8.63 -3.69
C PHE A 58 -0.57 9.01 -2.21
N GLY A 59 0.54 9.28 -1.51
CA GLY A 59 0.51 9.69 -0.10
C GLY A 59 0.20 8.54 0.86
N LEU A 60 0.50 7.29 0.48
CA LEU A 60 0.34 6.10 1.30
C LEU A 60 1.70 5.54 1.73
N LYS A 61 1.74 4.91 2.90
CA LYS A 61 2.83 4.06 3.38
C LYS A 61 2.42 2.60 3.24
N ALA A 62 3.29 1.78 2.66
CA ALA A 62 3.12 0.33 2.60
C ALA A 62 3.97 -0.36 3.69
N GLU A 63 3.36 -1.24 4.47
CA GLU A 63 4.03 -2.08 5.47
C GLU A 63 3.91 -3.55 5.06
N PHE A 64 5.06 -4.24 4.97
CA PHE A 64 5.16 -5.57 4.39
C PHE A 64 5.32 -6.63 5.48
N HIS A 65 4.43 -7.63 5.47
CA HIS A 65 4.40 -8.75 6.41
C HIS A 65 4.54 -10.08 5.66
N HIS A 66 5.28 -11.01 6.25
CA HIS A 66 5.50 -12.36 5.73
C HIS A 66 4.97 -13.39 6.71
N GLU A 67 3.74 -13.87 6.47
CA GLU A 67 3.05 -14.87 7.32
C GLU A 67 2.65 -16.10 6.48
N GLY A 68 3.62 -16.69 5.76
CA GLY A 68 3.38 -17.79 4.79
C GLY A 68 2.69 -17.35 3.49
N HIS A 69 2.19 -16.12 3.45
CA HIS A 69 1.69 -15.40 2.30
C HIS A 69 2.12 -13.93 2.43
N ALA A 70 2.15 -13.19 1.32
CA ALA A 70 2.51 -11.78 1.37
C ALA A 70 1.28 -10.95 1.77
N LYS A 71 1.46 -10.11 2.79
CA LYS A 71 0.44 -9.16 3.26
C LYS A 71 1.05 -7.77 3.29
N ILE A 72 0.37 -6.83 2.67
CA ILE A 72 0.78 -5.42 2.57
C ILE A 72 -0.31 -4.58 3.21
N VAL A 73 0.05 -3.82 4.24
CA VAL A 73 -0.86 -2.91 4.95
C VAL A 73 -0.58 -1.48 4.50
N PHE A 74 -1.63 -0.77 4.07
CA PHE A 74 -1.55 0.61 3.59
C PHE A 74 -2.14 1.56 4.62
N SER A 75 -1.39 2.62 4.92
CA SER A 75 -1.82 3.72 5.79
C SER A 75 -1.49 5.07 5.17
N SER A 76 -2.16 6.13 5.58
CA SER A 76 -1.83 7.48 5.10
C SER A 76 -0.47 7.92 5.65
N LEU A 77 0.38 8.50 4.80
CA LEU A 77 1.55 9.24 5.25
C LEU A 77 1.07 10.46 6.02
N LYS A 78 1.28 10.48 7.34
CA LYS A 78 1.19 11.72 8.09
C LYS A 78 2.40 12.56 7.70
N SER A 79 2.20 13.82 7.35
CA SER A 79 3.31 14.77 7.31
C SER A 79 4.03 14.74 8.67
N PRO A 80 5.36 14.85 8.70
CA PRO A 80 6.06 15.11 9.95
C PRO A 80 5.41 16.34 10.57
N LYS A 81 4.80 16.19 11.75
CA LYS A 81 4.50 17.37 12.55
C LYS A 81 5.85 18.01 12.81
N GLU A 82 6.06 19.24 12.36
CA GLU A 82 7.18 20.04 12.87
C GLU A 82 7.11 19.96 14.40
N SER A 83 8.06 19.24 14.98
CA SER A 83 8.30 19.27 16.41
C SER A 83 8.78 20.67 16.70
N ILE A 84 7.86 21.54 17.11
CA ILE A 84 8.20 22.78 17.79
C ILE A 84 8.90 22.33 19.08
N THR A 85 10.23 22.33 19.05
CA THR A 85 11.04 22.41 20.27
C THR A 85 11.00 23.85 20.75
N ASP A 86 10.66 24.02 22.02
CA ASP A 86 10.52 25.28 22.76
C ASP A 86 11.71 26.24 22.63
#